data_AF-A0A9E3I8C3-F1
#
_entry.id   AF-A0A9E3I8C3-F1
#
_cell.length_a   1.000
_cell.length_b   1.000
_cell.length_c   1.000
_cell.angle_alpha   90.00
_cell.angle_beta   90.00
_cell.angle_gamma   90.00
#
_symmetry.space_group_name_H-M   'P 1'
#
loop_
_entity.id
_entity.type
_entity.pdbx_description
1 polymer ?
#
loop_
_entity_poly.entity_id
_entity_poly.type
_entity_poly.pdbx_seq_one_letter_code
_entity_poly.pdbx_strand_id
1 'polypeptide(L)'
;MKKLRFGFTLVELLVVIAIIALLLSILLPSLAKARSQAYRLKCAHNLKQINLAMNMYLNGNEDAYPSAQDPLPTGYWLWMGRGWRSFVEPYLSTRINKDNPSVLLCPEDPTDKNTYEATSFAYSMAFYHSTEQIDMMSSPADTYGPNALPSVPQQCSDVAHPSGKILIGEWSSNHSHIDGRDEGWWGWQGHRNYLFADGQVRFLQAGRIRPARDGLPDANLTIRGIKGIDWPR
;
A
#
# COMPACT_ATOMS: atom_id res chain seq x y z
N MET A 1 -7.27 -65.48 -26.07
CA MET A 1 -7.96 -64.87 -24.91
C MET A 1 -8.63 -63.58 -25.36
N LYS A 2 -9.98 -63.53 -25.45
CA LYS A 2 -10.71 -62.31 -25.82
C LYS A 2 -10.65 -61.33 -24.63
N LYS A 3 -9.99 -60.19 -24.79
CA LYS A 3 -10.06 -59.10 -23.80
C LYS A 3 -11.50 -58.55 -23.79
N LEU A 4 -12.23 -58.76 -22.70
CA LEU A 4 -13.50 -58.08 -22.44
C LEU A 4 -13.21 -56.58 -22.31
N ARG A 5 -13.68 -55.79 -23.27
CA ARG A 5 -13.65 -54.33 -23.18
C ARG A 5 -14.86 -53.91 -22.34
N PHE A 6 -14.62 -53.52 -21.10
CA PHE A 6 -15.60 -52.80 -20.29
C PHE A 6 -15.67 -51.36 -20.83
N GLY A 7 -16.82 -50.99 -21.41
CA GLY A 7 -17.11 -49.63 -21.85
C GLY A 7 -17.80 -48.86 -20.73
N PHE A 8 -17.40 -47.61 -20.54
CA PHE A 8 -18.07 -46.70 -19.61
C PHE A 8 -19.45 -46.34 -20.18
N THR A 9 -20.50 -46.41 -19.37
CA THR A 9 -21.84 -45.97 -19.77
C THR A 9 -21.95 -44.46 -19.69
N LEU A 10 -22.85 -43.89 -20.50
CA LEU A 10 -23.13 -42.45 -20.47
C LEU A 10 -23.63 -41.99 -19.09
N VAL A 11 -24.40 -42.83 -18.39
CA VAL A 11 -24.91 -42.54 -17.04
C VAL A 11 -23.77 -42.47 -16.02
N GLU A 12 -22.83 -43.42 -16.05
CA GLU A 12 -21.66 -43.39 -15.14
C GLU A 12 -20.82 -42.12 -15.35
N LEU A 13 -20.63 -41.69 -16.61
CA LEU A 13 -19.91 -40.45 -16.90
C LEU A 13 -20.65 -39.22 -16.37
N LEU A 14 -21.97 -39.18 -16.56
CA LEU A 14 -22.82 -38.06 -16.09
C LEU A 14 -22.81 -37.92 -14.56
N VAL A 15 -22.85 -39.03 -13.82
CA VAL A 15 -22.80 -39.00 -12.35
C VAL A 15 -21.44 -38.48 -11.87
N VAL A 16 -20.34 -38.89 -12.50
CA VAL A 16 -18.99 -38.44 -12.14
C VAL A 16 -18.83 -36.93 -12.35
N ILE A 17 -19.25 -36.41 -13.51
CA ILE A 17 -19.16 -34.96 -13.75
C ILE A 17 -20.08 -34.17 -12.80
N ALA A 18 -21.24 -34.70 -12.44
CA ALA A 18 -22.14 -34.06 -11.49
C ALA A 18 -21.51 -33.96 -10.09
N ILE A 19 -20.83 -35.02 -9.63
CA ILE A 19 -20.10 -35.01 -8.37
C ILE A 19 -18.92 -34.02 -8.42
N ILE A 20 -18.15 -34.01 -9.52
CA ILE A 20 -17.04 -33.05 -9.69
C ILE A 20 -17.56 -31.61 -9.69
N ALA A 21 -18.66 -31.33 -10.39
CA ALA A 21 -19.28 -30.00 -10.43
C ALA A 21 -19.75 -29.56 -9.04
N LEU A 22 -20.38 -30.45 -8.27
CA LEU A 22 -20.77 -30.19 -6.89
C LEU A 22 -19.56 -29.85 -6.01
N LEU A 23 -18.48 -30.65 -6.08
CA LEU A 23 -17.27 -30.40 -5.31
C LEU A 23 -16.59 -29.07 -5.69
N LEU A 24 -16.47 -28.79 -7.00
CA LEU A 24 -15.88 -27.54 -7.49
C LEU A 24 -16.69 -26.32 -7.06
N SER A 25 -18.02 -26.42 -7.02
CA SER A 25 -18.90 -25.31 -6.58
C SER A 25 -18.59 -24.84 -5.15
N ILE A 26 -18.13 -25.75 -4.28
CA ILE A 26 -17.75 -25.45 -2.90
C ILE A 26 -16.28 -25.03 -2.80
N LEU A 27 -15.40 -25.60 -3.62
CA LEU A 27 -13.95 -25.35 -3.59
C LEU A 27 -13.57 -23.98 -4.17
N LEU A 28 -14.16 -23.56 -5.29
CA LEU A 28 -13.83 -22.30 -5.96
C LEU A 28 -13.98 -21.04 -5.08
N PRO A 29 -15.10 -20.82 -4.36
CA PRO A 29 -15.23 -19.64 -3.50
C PRO A 29 -14.25 -19.67 -2.32
N SER A 30 -13.91 -20.86 -1.80
CA SER A 30 -12.91 -21.02 -0.74
C SER A 30 -11.51 -20.65 -1.24
N LEU A 31 -11.13 -21.15 -2.42
CA LEU A 31 -9.83 -20.87 -3.03
C LEU A 31 -9.66 -19.39 -3.38
N ALA A 32 -10.71 -18.73 -3.87
CA ALA A 32 -10.68 -17.30 -4.16
C ALA A 32 -10.41 -16.47 -2.89
N LYS A 33 -11.08 -16.79 -1.78
CA LYS A 33 -10.84 -16.14 -0.48
C LYS A 33 -9.42 -16.38 0.03
N ALA A 34 -8.94 -17.62 -0.05
CA ALA A 34 -7.58 -17.97 0.37
C ALA A 34 -6.52 -17.22 -0.44
N ARG A 35 -6.71 -17.10 -1.76
CA ARG A 35 -5.82 -16.36 -2.66
C ARG A 35 -5.78 -14.87 -2.32
N SER A 36 -6.94 -14.24 -2.12
CA SER A 36 -7.03 -12.82 -1.73
C SER A 36 -6.30 -12.56 -0.40
N GLN A 37 -6.48 -13.43 0.60
CA GLN A 37 -5.75 -13.33 1.87
C GLN A 37 -4.24 -13.51 1.71
N ALA A 38 -3.81 -14.46 0.87
CA ALA A 38 -2.39 -14.67 0.58
C ALA A 38 -1.76 -13.45 -0.10
N TYR A 39 -2.45 -12.81 -1.04
CA TYR A 39 -1.98 -11.58 -1.66
C TYR A 39 -1.94 -10.41 -0.68
N ARG A 40 -2.92 -10.27 0.21
CA ARG A 40 -2.85 -9.27 1.29
C ARG A 40 -1.62 -9.47 2.17
N LEU A 41 -1.34 -10.72 2.57
CA LEU A 41 -0.12 -11.04 3.33
C LEU A 41 1.15 -10.74 2.54
N LYS A 42 1.13 -10.97 1.21
CA LYS A 42 2.25 -10.63 0.33
C LYS A 42 2.47 -9.11 0.27
N CYS A 43 1.43 -8.29 0.12
CA CYS A 43 1.55 -6.84 0.10
C CYS A 43 2.02 -6.29 1.46
N ALA A 44 1.54 -6.87 2.57
CA ALA A 44 2.06 -6.55 3.90
C ALA A 44 3.53 -6.95 4.11
N HIS A 45 3.96 -8.11 3.57
CA HIS A 45 5.37 -8.53 3.59
C HIS A 45 6.24 -7.61 2.75
N ASN A 46 5.76 -7.20 1.58
CA ASN A 46 6.42 -6.24 0.71
C ASN A 46 6.68 -4.91 1.45
N LEU A 47 5.69 -4.38 2.17
CA LEU A 47 5.87 -3.19 3.03
C LEU A 47 6.95 -3.39 4.11
N LYS A 48 7.06 -4.59 4.71
CA LYS A 48 8.15 -4.88 5.66
C LYS A 48 9.53 -4.91 5.00
N GLN A 49 9.63 -5.43 3.77
CA GLN A 49 10.88 -5.40 3.01
C GLN A 49 11.25 -3.96 2.60
N ILE A 50 10.26 -3.14 2.23
CA ILE A 50 10.45 -1.71 1.99
C ILE A 50 10.92 -1.02 3.27
N ASN A 51 10.34 -1.33 4.43
CA ASN A 51 10.78 -0.80 5.72
C ASN A 51 12.25 -1.13 6.02
N LEU A 52 12.69 -2.36 5.72
CA LEU A 52 14.08 -2.75 5.90
C LEU A 52 15.01 -1.88 5.02
N ALA A 53 14.68 -1.73 3.74
CA ALA A 53 15.42 -0.84 2.85
C ALA A 53 15.36 0.62 3.31
N MET A 54 14.25 1.05 3.91
CA MET A 54 14.18 2.38 4.49
C MET A 54 15.13 2.57 5.67
N ASN A 55 15.21 1.61 6.58
CA ASN A 55 16.17 1.68 7.67
C ASN A 55 17.62 1.67 7.19
N MET A 56 17.93 0.95 6.10
CA MET A 56 19.25 1.00 5.48
C MET A 56 19.56 2.37 4.88
N TYR A 57 18.58 3.01 4.25
CA TYR A 57 18.71 4.40 3.79
C TYR A 57 18.94 5.35 4.96
N LEU A 58 18.13 5.29 6.02
CA LEU A 58 18.27 6.16 7.21
C LEU A 58 19.69 6.10 7.78
N ASN A 59 20.23 4.89 7.95
CA ASN A 59 21.59 4.67 8.46
C ASN A 59 22.67 5.37 7.62
N GLY A 60 22.46 5.47 6.30
CA GLY A 60 23.38 6.13 5.37
C GLY A 60 23.12 7.62 5.15
N ASN A 61 22.05 8.19 5.73
CA ASN A 61 21.58 9.56 5.45
C ASN A 61 21.26 10.32 6.75
N GLU A 62 22.18 10.23 7.73
CA GLU A 62 22.09 10.97 9.00
C GLU A 62 20.77 10.74 9.76
N ASP A 63 20.19 9.53 9.67
CA ASP A 63 18.89 9.15 10.25
C ASP A 63 17.70 10.00 9.78
N ALA A 64 17.85 10.75 8.70
CA ALA A 64 16.79 11.56 8.09
C ALA A 64 16.04 10.77 7.01
N TYR A 65 14.70 10.90 7.02
CA TYR A 65 13.84 10.30 6.01
C TYR A 65 14.03 10.95 4.62
N PRO A 66 13.70 10.24 3.53
CA PRO A 66 13.76 10.80 2.19
C PRO A 66 12.97 12.09 2.09
N SER A 67 13.68 13.14 1.68
CA SER A 67 13.12 14.48 1.46
C SER A 67 13.85 15.11 0.28
N ALA A 68 13.09 15.80 -0.56
CA ALA A 68 13.56 16.51 -1.74
C ALA A 68 12.44 17.44 -2.20
N GLN A 69 12.80 18.57 -2.82
CA GLN A 69 11.79 19.50 -3.31
C GLN A 69 10.90 18.81 -4.35
N ASP A 70 9.60 18.87 -4.11
CA ASP A 70 8.59 18.40 -5.04
C ASP A 70 8.25 19.45 -6.10
N PRO A 71 7.97 19.05 -7.36
CA PRO A 71 8.31 17.73 -7.90
C PRO A 71 9.83 17.59 -8.07
N LEU A 72 10.32 16.35 -8.01
CA LEU A 72 11.71 16.02 -8.33
C LEU A 72 12.09 16.47 -9.75
N PRO A 73 13.39 16.66 -10.06
CA PRO A 73 13.86 16.98 -11.42
C PRO A 73 13.39 16.00 -12.51
N THR A 74 13.02 14.78 -12.14
CA THR A 74 12.43 13.77 -13.03
C THR A 74 10.96 14.05 -13.40
N GLY A 75 10.34 15.06 -12.80
CA GLY A 75 8.90 15.35 -12.90
C GLY A 75 8.01 14.48 -12.00
N TYR A 76 8.61 13.68 -11.10
CA TYR A 76 7.88 12.82 -10.17
C TYR A 76 7.73 13.51 -8.82
N TRP A 77 6.57 13.36 -8.19
CA TRP A 77 6.37 13.76 -6.80
C TRP A 77 7.03 12.74 -5.85
N LEU A 78 7.18 13.07 -4.57
CA LEU A 78 7.61 12.13 -3.53
C LEU A 78 6.44 11.30 -2.99
N TRP A 79 5.25 11.89 -2.88
CA TRP A 79 4.10 11.29 -2.19
C TRP A 79 2.95 10.79 -3.08
N MET A 80 2.92 11.16 -4.36
CA MET A 80 2.05 10.53 -5.38
C MET A 80 2.78 10.24 -6.70
N GLY A 81 4.06 10.58 -6.73
CA GLY A 81 5.01 10.12 -7.71
C GLY A 81 5.99 9.23 -6.98
N ARG A 82 6.56 8.26 -7.67
CA ARG A 82 7.40 7.24 -7.03
C ARG A 82 8.82 7.73 -6.89
N GLY A 83 8.99 9.03 -6.63
CA GLY A 83 10.26 9.66 -6.35
C GLY A 83 10.94 9.03 -5.15
N TRP A 84 10.16 8.76 -4.09
CA TRP A 84 10.64 8.11 -2.86
C TRP A 84 11.31 6.75 -3.12
N ARG A 85 10.87 6.02 -4.16
CA ARG A 85 11.39 4.69 -4.46
C ARG A 85 12.86 4.74 -4.88
N SER A 86 13.27 5.84 -5.53
CA SER A 86 14.65 5.99 -6.01
C SER A 86 15.65 6.06 -4.86
N PHE A 87 15.21 6.53 -3.68
CA PHE A 87 16.01 6.56 -2.45
C PHE A 87 16.20 5.16 -1.85
N VAL A 88 15.18 4.30 -1.93
CA VAL A 88 15.23 2.95 -1.33
C VAL A 88 15.69 1.86 -2.30
N GLU A 89 15.54 2.08 -3.60
CA GLU A 89 15.85 1.11 -4.66
C GLU A 89 17.28 0.54 -4.56
N PRO A 90 18.33 1.33 -4.24
CA PRO A 90 19.68 0.79 -4.03
C PRO A 90 19.79 -0.26 -2.91
N TYR A 91 18.87 -0.21 -1.94
CA TYR A 91 18.83 -1.11 -0.78
C TYR A 91 17.86 -2.28 -0.96
N LEU A 92 17.17 -2.33 -2.11
CA LEU A 92 16.30 -3.44 -2.46
C LEU A 92 17.07 -4.52 -3.22
N SER A 93 16.80 -5.79 -2.89
CA SER A 93 17.48 -6.95 -3.49
C SER A 93 17.20 -7.14 -4.99
N THR A 94 16.23 -6.42 -5.55
CA THR A 94 15.79 -6.57 -6.94
C THR A 94 15.70 -5.21 -7.61
N ARG A 95 16.30 -5.08 -8.80
CA ARG A 95 16.10 -3.91 -9.66
C ARG A 95 14.64 -3.78 -10.04
N ILE A 96 14.13 -2.56 -10.02
CA ILE A 96 12.71 -2.26 -10.16
C ILE A 96 12.43 -1.94 -11.61
N ASN A 97 11.64 -2.78 -12.26
CA ASN A 97 11.11 -2.51 -13.59
C ASN A 97 9.69 -3.09 -13.69
N LYS A 98 8.85 -2.51 -14.56
CA LYS A 98 7.47 -2.91 -14.86
C LYS A 98 7.31 -4.42 -15.17
N ASP A 99 8.37 -5.04 -15.69
CA ASP A 99 8.41 -6.41 -16.17
C ASP A 99 8.77 -7.44 -15.08
N ASN A 100 9.26 -7.01 -13.91
CA ASN A 100 9.56 -7.88 -12.78
C ASN A 100 8.68 -7.47 -11.59
N PRO A 101 7.86 -8.36 -11.00
CA PRO A 101 7.07 -8.03 -9.82
C PRO A 101 7.98 -7.66 -8.65
N SER A 102 8.31 -6.36 -8.58
CA SER A 102 9.11 -5.77 -7.53
C SER A 102 8.35 -5.86 -6.21
N VAL A 103 9.09 -5.86 -5.11
CA VAL A 103 8.57 -5.61 -3.76
C VAL A 103 7.71 -4.35 -3.69
N LEU A 104 7.88 -3.44 -4.64
CA LEU A 104 7.07 -2.24 -4.77
C LEU A 104 5.64 -2.49 -5.27
N LEU A 105 5.30 -3.66 -5.82
CA LEU A 105 3.97 -3.89 -6.39
C LEU A 105 3.14 -4.81 -5.49
N CYS A 106 1.88 -4.42 -5.29
CA CYS A 106 0.87 -5.31 -4.73
C CYS A 106 0.21 -6.11 -5.87
N PRO A 107 0.18 -7.46 -5.84
CA PRO A 107 -0.40 -8.25 -6.92
C PRO A 107 -1.90 -8.06 -7.14
N GLU A 108 -2.60 -7.50 -6.16
CA GLU A 108 -4.04 -7.19 -6.21
C GLU A 108 -4.30 -5.70 -6.52
N ASP A 109 -3.25 -4.89 -6.75
CA ASP A 109 -3.45 -3.51 -7.22
C ASP A 109 -3.96 -3.53 -8.67
N PRO A 110 -5.21 -3.09 -8.92
CA PRO A 110 -5.81 -3.13 -10.24
C PRO A 110 -5.32 -1.98 -11.14
N THR A 111 -4.58 -1.01 -10.58
CA THR A 111 -4.12 0.16 -11.32
C THR A 111 -3.13 -0.26 -12.40
N ASP A 112 -3.21 0.38 -13.57
CA ASP A 112 -2.17 0.21 -14.59
C ASP A 112 -0.80 0.53 -13.99
N LYS A 113 0.16 -0.37 -14.21
CA LYS A 113 1.51 -0.27 -13.64
C LYS A 113 2.19 1.06 -14.00
N ASN A 114 1.80 1.71 -15.10
CA ASN A 114 2.35 2.99 -15.54
C ASN A 114 1.63 4.20 -14.93
N THR A 115 0.37 4.10 -14.49
CA THR A 115 -0.45 5.23 -13.99
C THR A 115 0.23 5.97 -12.84
N TYR A 116 1.09 5.27 -12.13
CA TYR A 116 1.81 5.82 -11.02
C TYR A 116 3.28 5.42 -11.03
N GLU A 117 3.92 4.88 -12.09
CA GLU A 117 5.37 4.50 -12.10
C GLU A 117 5.85 3.16 -11.42
N ALA A 118 5.09 2.07 -11.53
CA ALA A 118 5.38 0.71 -11.06
C ALA A 118 5.65 0.41 -9.54
N THR A 119 5.04 1.12 -8.59
CA THR A 119 4.70 0.68 -7.21
C THR A 119 3.18 0.51 -6.98
N SER A 120 2.77 0.22 -5.76
CA SER A 120 1.38 0.27 -5.27
C SER A 120 1.27 1.10 -3.99
N PHE A 121 2.39 1.67 -3.54
CA PHE A 121 2.55 2.27 -2.22
C PHE A 121 2.84 3.78 -2.31
N ALA A 122 2.19 4.57 -1.48
CA ALA A 122 2.45 5.99 -1.31
C ALA A 122 3.29 6.23 -0.05
N TYR A 123 4.15 7.25 -0.10
CA TYR A 123 5.00 7.69 1.00
C TYR A 123 4.40 8.95 1.60
N SER A 124 4.29 9.01 2.93
CA SER A 124 3.60 10.11 3.61
C SER A 124 4.42 11.39 3.63
N MET A 125 3.76 12.50 3.29
CA MET A 125 4.28 13.86 3.43
C MET A 125 4.70 14.23 4.85
N ALA A 126 4.18 13.53 5.86
CA ALA A 126 4.53 13.77 7.26
C ALA A 126 6.01 13.56 7.59
N PHE A 127 6.78 12.96 6.67
CA PHE A 127 8.20 12.67 6.82
C PHE A 127 9.12 13.58 6.01
N TYR A 128 8.56 14.59 5.34
CA TYR A 128 9.36 15.61 4.67
C TYR A 128 8.69 16.99 4.67
N HIS A 129 7.76 17.22 5.60
CA HIS A 129 7.19 18.53 5.92
C HIS A 129 7.10 18.69 7.43
N SER A 130 7.25 19.91 7.92
CA SER A 130 7.10 20.20 9.36
C SER A 130 5.63 20.12 9.80
N THR A 131 5.41 19.97 11.11
CA THR A 131 4.06 19.98 11.68
C THR A 131 3.29 21.27 11.40
N GLU A 132 3.99 22.41 11.36
CA GLU A 132 3.41 23.72 11.07
C GLU A 132 3.01 23.82 9.59
N GLN A 133 3.84 23.30 8.68
CA GLN A 133 3.52 23.24 7.25
C GLN A 133 2.29 22.37 7.00
N ILE A 134 2.24 21.18 7.62
CA ILE A 134 1.09 20.28 7.52
C ILE A 134 -0.15 20.92 8.13
N ASP A 135 -0.02 21.64 9.24
CA ASP A 135 -1.14 22.39 9.79
C ASP A 135 -1.61 23.41 8.76
N MET A 136 -0.76 24.17 8.07
CA MET A 136 -1.20 25.15 7.07
C MET A 136 -1.96 24.55 5.87
N MET A 137 -1.81 23.25 5.58
CA MET A 137 -2.49 22.59 4.46
C MET A 137 -3.95 22.26 4.82
N SER A 138 -4.89 22.73 3.99
CA SER A 138 -6.33 22.59 4.25
C SER A 138 -7.11 21.99 3.07
N SER A 139 -6.44 21.80 1.93
CA SER A 139 -6.98 21.17 0.73
C SER A 139 -5.95 20.20 0.15
N PRO A 140 -6.36 19.10 -0.51
CA PRO A 140 -5.45 18.27 -1.27
C PRO A 140 -4.59 19.08 -2.25
N ALA A 141 -5.09 20.16 -2.85
CA ALA A 141 -4.29 20.96 -3.78
C ALA A 141 -3.03 21.61 -3.15
N ASP A 142 -3.00 21.79 -1.82
CA ASP A 142 -1.85 22.36 -1.10
C ASP A 142 -0.66 21.41 -1.06
N THR A 143 -0.89 20.13 -1.39
CA THR A 143 0.11 19.06 -1.30
C THR A 143 0.86 18.82 -2.62
N TYR A 144 0.23 19.07 -3.79
CA TYR A 144 0.80 18.82 -5.14
C TYR A 144 0.70 20.01 -6.10
N GLY A 145 0.35 21.19 -5.59
CA GLY A 145 0.14 22.39 -6.41
C GLY A 145 1.44 23.12 -6.76
N PRO A 146 1.37 24.14 -7.64
CA PRO A 146 2.50 25.05 -7.92
C PRO A 146 2.96 25.86 -6.70
N ASN A 147 2.13 25.90 -5.65
CA ASN A 147 2.40 26.57 -4.38
C ASN A 147 2.68 25.57 -3.25
N ALA A 148 3.04 24.32 -3.57
CA ALA A 148 3.41 23.33 -2.57
C ALA A 148 4.56 23.86 -1.69
N LEU A 149 4.43 23.67 -0.38
CA LEU A 149 5.42 24.13 0.58
C LEU A 149 6.77 23.43 0.34
N PRO A 150 7.91 24.04 0.70
CA PRO A 150 9.19 23.39 0.54
C PRO A 150 9.33 22.19 1.47
N SER A 151 10.01 21.16 1.01
CA SER A 151 10.28 19.97 1.81
C SER A 151 11.31 20.28 2.90
N VAL A 152 11.08 19.72 4.09
CA VAL A 152 11.93 19.86 5.27
C VAL A 152 12.36 18.46 5.70
N PRO A 153 13.67 18.15 5.75
CA PRO A 153 14.14 16.85 6.21
C PRO A 153 13.64 16.55 7.62
N GLN A 154 13.08 15.35 7.81
CA GLN A 154 12.59 14.89 9.10
C GLN A 154 13.54 13.82 9.65
N GLN A 155 14.07 14.06 10.85
CA GLN A 155 14.87 13.06 11.56
C GLN A 155 13.98 11.97 12.15
N CYS A 156 14.48 10.72 12.16
CA CYS A 156 13.78 9.59 12.77
C CYS A 156 13.53 9.81 14.27
N SER A 157 14.47 10.43 14.99
CA SER A 157 14.34 10.78 16.41
C SER A 157 13.20 11.74 16.71
N ASP A 158 12.80 12.54 15.72
CA ASP A 158 11.86 13.65 15.89
C ASP A 158 10.41 13.21 15.62
N VAL A 159 10.21 11.95 15.22
CA VAL A 159 8.88 11.37 14.97
C VAL A 159 8.18 11.06 16.31
N ALA A 160 7.30 11.96 16.72
CA ALA A 160 6.43 11.72 17.87
C ALA A 160 5.48 10.54 17.61
N HIS A 161 5.45 9.56 18.52
CA HIS A 161 4.61 8.36 18.48
C HIS A 161 4.76 7.52 17.19
N PRO A 162 5.94 6.92 16.94
CA PRO A 162 6.21 6.22 15.69
C PRO A 162 5.23 5.06 15.39
N SER A 163 4.63 4.47 16.41
CA SER A 163 3.66 3.35 16.29
C SER A 163 2.30 3.72 15.71
N GLY A 164 1.99 5.00 15.50
CA GLY A 164 0.78 5.41 14.82
C GLY A 164 0.97 6.51 13.77
N LYS A 165 2.23 6.85 13.46
CA LYS A 165 2.59 7.59 12.24
C LYS A 165 2.70 6.65 11.05
N ILE A 166 1.83 6.83 10.06
CA ILE A 166 1.85 6.08 8.79
C ILE A 166 3.01 6.61 7.93
N LEU A 167 4.02 5.77 7.71
CA LEU A 167 5.19 6.08 6.90
C LEU A 167 4.92 5.85 5.41
N ILE A 168 4.48 4.62 5.07
CA ILE A 168 4.15 4.20 3.70
C ILE A 168 2.86 3.39 3.76
N GLY A 169 2.05 3.39 2.72
CA GLY A 169 0.87 2.53 2.66
C GLY A 169 0.42 2.27 1.25
N GLU A 170 -0.47 1.29 1.07
CA GLU A 170 -1.13 1.10 -0.22
C GLU A 170 -1.88 2.38 -0.58
N TRP A 171 -1.73 2.84 -1.83
CA TRP A 171 -2.49 3.98 -2.32
C TRP A 171 -3.98 3.63 -2.41
N SER A 172 -4.28 2.54 -3.13
CA SER A 172 -5.63 2.03 -3.35
C SER A 172 -5.99 0.90 -2.37
N SER A 173 -7.28 0.63 -2.23
CA SER A 173 -7.87 -0.44 -1.43
C SER A 173 -7.82 -1.78 -2.14
N ASN A 174 -6.60 -2.24 -2.43
CA ASN A 174 -6.32 -3.42 -3.25
C ASN A 174 -7.01 -4.70 -2.74
N HIS A 175 -7.34 -4.77 -1.45
CA HIS A 175 -7.89 -5.96 -0.80
C HIS A 175 -9.34 -5.84 -0.35
N SER A 176 -10.00 -4.73 -0.69
CA SER A 176 -11.42 -4.53 -0.40
C SER A 176 -12.07 -3.74 -1.52
N HIS A 177 -13.02 -4.35 -2.22
CA HIS A 177 -13.77 -3.66 -3.27
C HIS A 177 -14.50 -2.44 -2.68
N ILE A 178 -14.36 -1.30 -3.34
CA ILE A 178 -15.12 -0.09 -3.10
C ILE A 178 -16.08 0.05 -4.28
N ASP A 179 -17.35 0.36 -4.00
CA ASP A 179 -18.29 0.69 -5.04
C ASP A 179 -17.98 2.09 -5.59
N GLY A 180 -17.56 2.18 -6.85
CA GLY A 180 -17.17 3.44 -7.48
C GLY A 180 -15.66 3.64 -7.57
N ARG A 181 -15.23 4.91 -7.60
CA ARG A 181 -13.80 5.27 -7.72
C ARG A 181 -13.13 5.23 -6.34
N ASP A 182 -12.01 4.53 -6.22
CA ASP A 182 -11.13 4.64 -5.06
C ASP A 182 -10.38 5.98 -5.12
N GLU A 183 -10.58 6.81 -4.10
CA GLU A 183 -9.94 8.12 -3.94
C GLU A 183 -8.59 8.04 -3.20
N GLY A 184 -8.11 6.82 -2.94
CA GLY A 184 -6.89 6.57 -2.22
C GLY A 184 -6.97 7.10 -0.79
N TRP A 185 -5.97 7.87 -0.38
CA TRP A 185 -5.92 8.42 0.99
C TRP A 185 -6.92 9.56 1.24
N TRP A 186 -7.63 10.01 0.21
CA TRP A 186 -8.67 11.05 0.31
C TRP A 186 -10.09 10.49 0.44
N GLY A 187 -10.23 9.18 0.51
CA GLY A 187 -11.52 8.50 0.65
C GLY A 187 -11.73 7.90 2.04
N TRP A 188 -12.95 8.03 2.58
CA TRP A 188 -13.38 7.38 3.84
C TRP A 188 -13.62 5.88 3.73
N GLN A 189 -13.65 5.36 2.51
CA GLN A 189 -13.97 3.97 2.22
C GLN A 189 -12.72 3.11 2.01
N GLY A 190 -12.92 1.80 2.10
CA GLY A 190 -11.89 0.80 1.85
C GLY A 190 -10.96 0.49 3.02
N HIS A 191 -10.11 -0.50 2.79
CA HIS A 191 -9.10 -0.98 3.70
C HIS A 191 -7.77 -1.12 2.98
N ARG A 192 -6.69 -0.76 3.67
CA ARG A 192 -5.35 -0.70 3.10
C ARG A 192 -4.33 -1.21 4.10
N ASN A 193 -3.23 -1.77 3.62
CA ASN A 193 -2.06 -2.02 4.42
C ASN A 193 -1.26 -0.73 4.59
N TYR A 194 -0.99 -0.35 5.83
CA TYR A 194 -0.15 0.78 6.20
C TYR A 194 1.06 0.30 6.99
N LEU A 195 2.25 0.74 6.58
CA LEU A 195 3.50 0.68 7.31
C LEU A 195 3.61 1.90 8.22
N PHE A 196 3.88 1.65 9.49
CA PHE A 196 4.11 2.67 10.50
C PHE A 196 5.61 2.96 10.65
N ALA A 197 5.95 4.12 11.21
CA ALA A 197 7.34 4.51 11.44
C ALA A 197 8.08 3.55 12.39
N ASP A 198 7.37 2.86 13.28
CA ASP A 198 7.94 1.79 14.13
C ASP A 198 8.19 0.46 13.39
N GLY A 199 7.86 0.39 12.10
CA GLY A 199 8.01 -0.78 11.26
C GLY A 199 6.84 -1.78 11.28
N GLN A 200 5.79 -1.52 12.07
CA GLN A 200 4.61 -2.37 12.05
C GLN A 200 3.82 -2.17 10.76
N VAL A 201 3.22 -3.24 10.26
CA VAL A 201 2.28 -3.17 9.12
C VAL A 201 0.91 -3.59 9.60
N ARG A 202 -0.11 -2.77 9.36
CA ARG A 202 -1.49 -3.03 9.77
C ARG A 202 -2.45 -2.83 8.62
N PHE A 203 -3.41 -3.75 8.52
CA PHE A 203 -4.53 -3.64 7.59
C PHE A 203 -5.66 -2.87 8.26
N LEU A 204 -5.91 -1.63 7.83
CA LEU A 204 -6.82 -0.71 8.50
C LEU A 204 -7.87 -0.18 7.53
N GLN A 205 -9.08 0.00 8.05
CA GLN A 205 -10.12 0.76 7.36
C GLN A 205 -9.76 2.24 7.35
N ALA A 206 -9.97 2.93 6.23
CA ALA A 206 -9.63 4.35 6.08
C ALA A 206 -10.23 5.22 7.21
N GLY A 207 -11.51 5.01 7.56
CA GLY A 207 -12.17 5.74 8.64
C GLY A 207 -11.66 5.50 10.07
N ARG A 208 -10.65 4.64 10.27
CA ARG A 208 -9.93 4.51 11.55
C ARG A 208 -8.82 5.56 11.71
N ILE A 209 -8.32 6.10 10.60
CA ILE A 209 -7.39 7.23 10.57
C ILE A 209 -8.15 8.46 11.08
N ARG A 210 -7.51 9.27 11.94
CA ARG A 210 -8.16 10.51 12.40
C ARG A 210 -8.22 11.48 11.22
N PRO A 211 -9.35 12.19 11.03
CA PRO A 211 -9.39 13.22 10.00
C PRO A 211 -8.26 14.22 10.23
N ALA A 212 -7.55 14.53 9.15
CA ALA A 212 -6.59 15.62 9.11
C ALA A 212 -7.32 16.97 9.05
N ARG A 213 -6.57 18.07 8.89
CA ARG A 213 -7.14 19.43 8.90
C ARG A 213 -8.14 19.66 7.75
N ASP A 214 -7.93 18.99 6.63
CA ASP A 214 -8.83 18.95 5.47
C ASP A 214 -10.15 18.19 5.72
N GLY A 215 -10.28 17.52 6.87
CA GLY A 215 -11.45 16.72 7.20
C GLY A 215 -11.50 15.36 6.51
N LEU A 216 -10.39 14.87 5.95
CA LEU A 216 -10.27 13.57 5.29
C LEU A 216 -9.34 12.63 6.07
N PRO A 217 -9.41 11.30 5.87
CA PRO A 217 -8.50 10.34 6.51
C PRO A 217 -7.11 10.33 5.83
N ASP A 218 -6.57 11.52 5.55
CA ASP A 218 -5.36 11.70 4.76
C ASP A 218 -4.10 11.48 5.61
N ALA A 219 -3.42 10.36 5.34
CA ALA A 219 -2.17 10.01 6.02
C ALA A 219 -1.01 10.98 5.71
N ASN A 220 -1.12 11.83 4.69
CA ASN A 220 -0.16 12.91 4.42
C ASN A 220 -0.27 14.04 5.46
N LEU A 221 -1.50 14.35 5.88
CA LEU A 221 -1.80 15.53 6.70
C LEU A 221 -2.11 15.19 8.17
N THR A 222 -1.90 13.94 8.58
CA THR A 222 -2.29 13.48 9.91
C THR A 222 -1.28 13.90 11.01
N ILE A 223 -1.41 15.13 11.52
CA ILE A 223 -0.58 15.66 12.62
C ILE A 223 -0.69 14.82 13.91
N ARG A 224 -1.85 14.20 14.18
CA ARG A 224 -2.15 13.47 15.43
C ARG A 224 -2.36 11.96 15.27
N GLY A 225 -1.88 11.40 14.15
CA GLY A 225 -1.89 9.97 13.82
C GLY A 225 -3.27 9.28 13.93
N ILE A 226 -3.30 7.99 14.26
CA ILE A 226 -4.50 7.12 14.22
C ILE A 226 -5.31 7.16 15.53
N LYS A 227 -6.65 7.05 15.41
CA LYS A 227 -7.58 7.14 16.55
C LYS A 227 -7.36 5.98 17.52
N GLY A 228 -6.96 6.33 18.76
CA GLY A 228 -6.79 5.37 19.86
C GLY A 228 -5.40 4.74 19.97
N ILE A 229 -4.40 5.23 19.22
CA ILE A 229 -3.00 4.76 19.28
C ILE A 229 -2.06 5.90 19.67
N ASP A 230 -2.11 7.05 18.99
CA ASP A 230 -1.10 8.13 19.12
C ASP A 230 -1.37 9.18 20.20
N TRP A 231 -2.45 9.05 20.95
CA TRP A 231 -2.72 9.92 22.09
C TRP A 231 -3.57 9.15 23.10
N PRO A 232 -3.02 8.72 24.26
CA PRO A 232 -3.89 8.34 25.36
C PRO A 232 -4.74 9.57 25.71
N ARG A 233 -6.02 9.33 25.99
CA ARG A 233 -7.00 10.38 26.26
C ARG A 233 -6.49 11.45 27.21
#